data_AF-A0A520HL17-F1
#
_entry.id   AF-A0A520HL17-F1
#
_cell.length_a   1.000
_cell.length_b   1.000
_cell.length_c   1.000
_cell.angle_alpha   90.00
_cell.angle_beta   90.00
_cell.angle_gamma   90.00
#
_symmetry.space_group_name_H-M   'P 1'
#
loop_
_entity.id
_entity.type
_entity.pdbx_description
1 polymer ?
#
loop_
_entity_poly.entity_id
_entity_poly.type
_entity_poly.pdbx_seq_one_letter_code
_entity_poly.pdbx_strand_id
1 'polypeptide(L)'
;NHLYDQFWPKLGVKYDGADSRFADLYYDNRDEPFINTPESWYTKNPEHHKRWFDRISDLLDQHQPDLLYSDGGLPFGETGRALLAHFFNGNMARGGGLQAVYNCKDSGSGAFDPAWAVQDVERGVLKGINPLPWQTDTSNGDWFDNATYEYKSCTEVVTMLADIVSKNGNMLLNVVLHADGSLPPESETLLAELAPWMKVNAEAIHGTRPWKIFGEGPTEAAAGMFKEKAVYTARDIRFTTKDDTLYAIALGEPRGQTVVTALAASNPHEKRRVRDVRLLGHPGVLRFRQTDQALLIDVPDRLPTRHASAFAIRFI
;
A
#
# COMPACT_ATOMS: atom_id res chain seq x y z
N ASN A 1 -19.39 8.39 -18.03
CA ASN A 1 -19.71 9.40 -17.00
C ASN A 1 -20.69 8.81 -15.97
N HIS A 2 -20.48 9.03 -14.68
CA HIS A 2 -21.46 8.68 -13.65
C HIS A 2 -22.57 9.73 -13.65
N LEU A 3 -23.68 9.46 -14.34
CA LEU A 3 -24.78 10.43 -14.45
C LEU A 3 -25.79 10.32 -13.29
N TYR A 4 -25.90 9.15 -12.69
CA TYR A 4 -26.87 8.88 -11.63
C TYR A 4 -26.43 7.68 -10.77
N ASP A 5 -26.99 7.60 -9.57
CA ASP A 5 -26.86 6.47 -8.66
C ASP A 5 -27.39 5.17 -9.29
N GLN A 6 -26.57 4.12 -9.31
CA GLN A 6 -26.92 2.81 -9.91
C GLN A 6 -27.39 1.77 -8.87
N PHE A 7 -27.50 2.18 -7.61
CA PHE A 7 -27.80 1.27 -6.50
C PHE A 7 -28.86 1.85 -5.54
N TRP A 8 -29.65 0.96 -4.93
CA TRP A 8 -30.59 1.33 -3.87
C TRP A 8 -29.86 1.85 -2.62
N PRO A 9 -30.38 2.85 -1.88
CA PRO A 9 -31.70 3.47 -1.98
C PRO A 9 -31.82 4.64 -2.96
N LYS A 10 -30.73 5.06 -3.59
CA LYS A 10 -30.71 6.27 -4.43
C LYS A 10 -30.82 5.98 -5.93
N LEU A 11 -31.14 4.74 -6.33
CA LEU A 11 -31.20 4.34 -7.73
C LEU A 11 -31.95 5.36 -8.60
N GLY A 12 -31.25 5.89 -9.61
CA GLY A 12 -31.79 6.89 -10.56
C GLY A 12 -31.70 8.34 -10.12
N VAL A 13 -31.22 8.63 -8.90
CA VAL A 13 -30.92 10.00 -8.46
C VAL A 13 -29.76 10.54 -9.29
N LYS A 14 -29.99 11.63 -10.01
CA LYS A 14 -28.98 12.27 -10.86
C LYS A 14 -27.91 12.96 -10.02
N TYR A 15 -26.67 12.82 -10.45
CA TYR A 15 -25.58 13.68 -9.98
C TYR A 15 -25.56 14.99 -10.76
N ASP A 16 -24.82 15.97 -10.26
CA ASP A 16 -24.60 17.26 -10.92
C ASP A 16 -23.94 17.11 -12.30
N GLY A 17 -23.08 16.10 -12.49
CA GLY A 17 -22.51 15.75 -13.79
C GLY A 17 -23.54 15.39 -14.89
N ALA A 18 -24.81 15.13 -14.53
CA ALA A 18 -25.90 14.94 -15.48
C ALA A 18 -26.61 16.23 -15.90
N ASP A 19 -26.36 17.35 -15.23
CA ASP A 19 -26.93 18.65 -15.57
C ASP A 19 -26.04 19.37 -16.59
N SER A 20 -26.61 19.70 -17.75
CA SER A 20 -25.88 20.39 -18.82
C SER A 20 -25.34 21.76 -18.42
N ARG A 21 -25.89 22.38 -17.38
CA ARG A 21 -25.41 23.66 -16.85
C ARG A 21 -24.02 23.56 -16.22
N PHE A 22 -23.59 22.36 -15.83
CA PHE A 22 -22.27 22.09 -15.23
C PHE A 22 -21.34 21.32 -16.18
N ALA A 23 -21.63 21.33 -17.48
CA ALA A 23 -20.84 20.61 -18.47
C ALA A 23 -19.40 21.16 -18.63
N ASP A 24 -19.16 22.40 -18.21
CA ASP A 24 -17.83 22.99 -18.13
C ASP A 24 -16.97 22.38 -17.01
N LEU A 25 -17.59 21.96 -15.90
CA LEU A 25 -16.93 21.27 -14.80
C LEU A 25 -16.71 19.77 -15.09
N TYR A 26 -17.74 19.10 -15.62
CA TYR A 26 -17.77 17.63 -15.73
C TYR A 26 -17.53 17.06 -17.13
N TYR A 27 -17.46 17.93 -18.15
CA TYR A 27 -17.45 17.58 -19.58
C TYR A 27 -18.74 16.90 -20.05
N ASP A 28 -19.14 17.19 -21.29
CA ASP A 28 -20.27 16.49 -21.90
C ASP A 28 -19.83 15.08 -22.34
N ASN A 29 -20.38 14.07 -21.68
CA ASN A 29 -20.16 12.66 -21.98
C ASN A 29 -21.40 11.84 -21.58
N ARG A 30 -22.58 12.37 -21.92
CA ARG A 30 -23.89 11.81 -21.51
C ARG A 30 -24.31 10.60 -22.36
N ASP A 31 -23.71 10.43 -23.52
CA ASP A 31 -23.88 9.33 -24.48
C ASP A 31 -23.12 8.07 -24.08
N GLU A 32 -22.13 8.18 -23.18
CA GLU A 32 -21.36 7.06 -22.63
C GLU A 32 -21.50 6.99 -21.10
N PRO A 33 -22.70 6.65 -20.57
CA PRO A 33 -22.89 6.47 -19.14
C PRO A 33 -22.05 5.30 -18.64
N PHE A 34 -21.46 5.48 -17.46
CA PHE A 34 -20.89 4.36 -16.72
C PHE A 34 -22.03 3.42 -16.31
N ILE A 35 -21.89 2.12 -16.50
CA ILE A 35 -22.93 1.12 -16.18
C ILE A 35 -22.39 0.00 -15.28
N ASN A 36 -21.36 0.31 -14.49
CA ASN A 36 -20.74 -0.63 -13.56
C ASN A 36 -20.16 -1.89 -14.23
N THR A 37 -19.66 -1.74 -15.46
CA THR A 37 -18.83 -2.76 -16.14
C THR A 37 -17.46 -2.19 -16.51
N PRO A 38 -16.41 -3.03 -16.59
CA PRO A 38 -15.07 -2.57 -16.98
C PRO A 38 -15.05 -1.82 -18.32
N GLU A 39 -15.86 -2.24 -19.29
CA GLU A 39 -15.91 -1.62 -20.63
C GLU A 39 -16.57 -0.24 -20.64
N SER A 40 -17.30 0.10 -19.58
CA SER A 40 -17.94 1.41 -19.41
C SER A 40 -17.09 2.39 -18.58
N TRP A 41 -15.95 1.93 -18.05
CA TRP A 41 -15.09 2.70 -17.17
C TRP A 41 -14.45 3.90 -17.88
N TYR A 42 -13.89 3.66 -19.06
CA TYR A 42 -13.29 4.70 -19.89
C TYR A 42 -14.19 5.10 -21.05
N THR A 43 -14.22 6.41 -21.30
CA THR A 43 -14.87 6.97 -22.50
C THR A 43 -14.25 6.41 -23.77
N LYS A 44 -15.03 6.27 -24.84
CA LYS A 44 -14.57 5.89 -26.18
C LYS A 44 -14.47 7.10 -27.11
N ASN A 45 -14.88 8.28 -26.65
CA ASN A 45 -14.79 9.52 -27.41
C ASN A 45 -13.31 9.93 -27.62
N PRO A 46 -12.84 9.99 -28.88
CA PRO A 46 -11.44 10.29 -29.19
C PRO A 46 -11.03 11.74 -28.82
N GLU A 47 -11.97 12.68 -28.76
CA GLU A 47 -11.66 14.05 -28.32
C GLU A 47 -11.26 14.08 -26.85
N HIS A 48 -11.91 13.28 -26.01
CA HIS A 48 -11.57 13.13 -24.59
C HIS A 48 -10.24 12.40 -24.41
N HIS A 49 -9.92 11.43 -25.27
CA HIS A 49 -8.60 10.76 -25.26
C HIS A 49 -7.48 11.75 -25.58
N LYS A 50 -7.67 12.57 -26.62
CA LYS A 50 -6.71 13.62 -26.99
C LYS A 50 -6.55 14.62 -25.85
N ARG A 51 -7.65 15.08 -25.26
CA ARG A 51 -7.61 16.04 -24.14
C ARG A 51 -6.88 15.48 -22.93
N TRP A 52 -7.09 14.20 -22.61
CA TRP A 52 -6.33 13.52 -21.57
C TRP A 52 -4.84 13.49 -21.91
N PHE A 53 -4.48 13.08 -23.14
CA PHE A 53 -3.08 13.03 -23.57
C PHE A 53 -2.40 14.40 -23.45
N ASP A 54 -3.03 15.46 -23.96
CA ASP A 54 -2.48 16.82 -23.93
C ASP A 54 -2.24 17.28 -22.47
N ARG A 55 -3.21 17.06 -21.58
CA ARG A 55 -3.12 17.48 -20.17
C ARG A 55 -2.10 16.70 -19.37
N ILE A 56 -2.05 15.38 -19.54
CA ILE A 56 -1.08 14.57 -18.80
C ILE A 56 0.33 14.79 -19.36
N SER A 57 0.50 14.96 -20.67
CA SER A 57 1.80 15.32 -21.24
C SER A 57 2.32 16.65 -20.68
N ASP A 58 1.46 17.66 -20.59
CA ASP A 58 1.78 18.95 -19.98
C ASP A 58 2.23 18.79 -18.51
N LEU A 59 1.51 17.99 -17.70
CA LEU A 59 1.92 17.66 -16.34
C LEU A 59 3.30 16.97 -16.29
N LEU A 60 3.54 16.01 -17.18
CA LEU A 60 4.81 15.27 -17.25
C LEU A 60 5.98 16.18 -17.64
N ASP A 61 5.75 17.12 -18.55
CA ASP A 61 6.77 18.04 -19.03
C ASP A 61 7.11 19.10 -17.97
N GLN A 62 6.11 19.63 -17.28
CA GLN A 62 6.28 20.66 -16.26
C GLN A 62 6.83 20.13 -14.93
N HIS A 63 6.35 18.98 -14.47
CA HIS A 63 6.63 18.47 -13.13
C HIS A 63 7.58 17.29 -13.09
N GLN A 64 7.75 16.58 -14.21
CA GLN A 64 8.71 15.48 -14.36
C GLN A 64 8.67 14.46 -13.21
N PRO A 65 7.48 13.92 -12.86
CA PRO A 65 7.33 13.08 -11.68
C PRO A 65 8.16 11.78 -11.77
N ASP A 66 8.58 11.25 -10.62
CA ASP A 66 9.21 9.93 -10.56
C ASP A 66 8.19 8.79 -10.65
N LEU A 67 6.93 9.07 -10.28
CA LEU A 67 5.83 8.10 -10.29
C LEU A 67 4.60 8.71 -10.96
N LEU A 68 4.04 7.98 -11.93
CA LEU A 68 2.75 8.29 -12.54
C LEU A 68 1.76 7.18 -12.20
N TYR A 69 0.60 7.54 -11.68
CA TYR A 69 -0.44 6.61 -11.24
C TYR A 69 -1.73 6.81 -12.05
N SER A 70 -2.32 5.73 -12.54
CA SER A 70 -3.69 5.71 -13.08
C SER A 70 -4.60 4.88 -12.19
N ASP A 71 -5.80 5.41 -11.95
CA ASP A 71 -6.77 4.82 -11.04
C ASP A 71 -7.44 3.54 -11.56
N GLY A 72 -7.46 3.34 -12.88
CA GLY A 72 -7.78 2.04 -13.51
C GLY A 72 -6.55 1.46 -14.19
N GLY A 73 -6.75 0.53 -15.14
CA GLY A 73 -5.68 0.12 -16.06
C GLY A 73 -5.25 1.28 -16.97
N LEU A 74 -4.12 1.17 -17.69
CA LEU A 74 -3.67 2.17 -18.66
C LEU A 74 -4.79 2.48 -19.67
N PRO A 75 -5.28 3.73 -19.76
CA PRO A 75 -6.45 4.05 -20.56
C PRO A 75 -6.13 4.18 -22.06
N PHE A 76 -7.18 4.17 -22.89
CA PHE A 76 -7.17 4.67 -24.27
C PHE A 76 -6.18 4.02 -25.26
N GLY A 77 -5.78 2.77 -25.03
CA GLY A 77 -5.05 1.96 -26.01
C GLY A 77 -3.76 2.61 -26.50
N GLU A 78 -3.68 2.94 -27.80
CA GLU A 78 -2.49 3.58 -28.39
C GLU A 78 -2.17 4.93 -27.77
N THR A 79 -3.19 5.73 -27.46
CA THR A 79 -3.02 7.05 -26.82
C THR A 79 -2.36 6.91 -25.44
N GLY A 80 -2.82 5.95 -24.62
CA GLY A 80 -2.21 5.67 -23.33
C GLY A 80 -0.77 5.17 -23.45
N ARG A 81 -0.51 4.26 -24.38
CA ARG A 81 0.85 3.75 -24.64
C ARG A 81 1.80 4.85 -25.14
N ALA A 82 1.31 5.77 -25.97
CA ALA A 82 2.08 6.92 -26.43
C ALA A 82 2.44 7.85 -25.27
N LEU A 83 1.49 8.10 -24.34
CA LEU A 83 1.78 8.88 -23.14
C LEU A 83 2.82 8.19 -22.26
N LEU A 84 2.69 6.87 -22.06
CA LEU A 84 3.63 6.11 -21.25
C LEU A 84 5.04 6.11 -21.86
N ALA A 85 5.13 6.02 -23.19
CA ALA A 85 6.39 6.16 -23.90
C ALA A 85 6.99 7.57 -23.72
N HIS A 86 6.18 8.63 -23.79
CA HIS A 86 6.60 10.00 -23.51
C HIS A 86 7.16 10.13 -22.09
N PHE A 87 6.46 9.57 -21.10
CA PHE A 87 6.88 9.57 -19.71
C PHE A 87 8.25 8.91 -19.51
N PHE A 88 8.42 7.68 -19.99
CA PHE A 88 9.66 6.92 -19.84
C PHE A 88 10.81 7.53 -20.63
N ASN A 89 10.59 7.98 -21.87
CA ASN A 89 11.62 8.63 -22.68
C ASN A 89 12.08 9.95 -22.05
N GLY A 90 11.15 10.74 -21.53
CA GLY A 90 11.47 11.97 -20.80
C GLY A 90 12.31 11.70 -19.57
N ASN A 91 11.95 10.69 -18.76
CA ASN A 91 12.73 10.30 -17.58
C ASN A 91 14.14 9.83 -17.97
N MET A 92 14.28 8.95 -18.96
CA MET A 92 15.58 8.45 -19.44
C MET A 92 16.49 9.56 -19.97
N ALA A 93 15.94 10.50 -20.74
CA ALA A 93 16.70 11.61 -21.31
C ALA A 93 17.32 12.52 -20.24
N ARG A 94 16.71 12.60 -19.05
CA ARG A 94 17.18 13.42 -17.93
C ARG A 94 18.06 12.65 -16.96
N GLY A 95 17.71 11.40 -16.67
CA GLY A 95 18.31 10.58 -15.61
C GLY A 95 19.44 9.65 -16.08
N GLY A 96 19.71 9.54 -17.38
CA GLY A 96 20.71 8.61 -17.92
C GLY A 96 20.29 7.13 -17.86
N GLY A 97 19.05 6.85 -17.49
CA GLY A 97 18.44 5.53 -17.39
C GLY A 97 16.99 5.63 -16.92
N LEU A 98 16.21 4.55 -17.09
CA LEU A 98 14.81 4.53 -16.68
C LEU A 98 14.72 4.31 -15.16
N GLN A 99 14.22 5.31 -14.43
CA GLN A 99 13.93 5.25 -12.99
C GLN A 99 12.46 5.54 -12.68
N ALA A 100 11.72 6.09 -13.65
CA ALA A 100 10.30 6.36 -13.53
C ALA A 100 9.48 5.07 -13.30
N VAL A 101 8.45 5.19 -12.47
CA VAL A 101 7.52 4.11 -12.14
C VAL A 101 6.12 4.47 -12.63
N TYR A 102 5.47 3.54 -13.32
CA TYR A 102 4.06 3.67 -13.68
C TYR A 102 3.23 2.64 -12.90
N ASN A 103 2.27 3.13 -12.13
CA ASN A 103 1.32 2.30 -11.38
C ASN A 103 -0.05 2.33 -12.05
N CYS A 104 -0.71 1.19 -12.13
CA CYS A 104 -2.11 1.12 -12.54
C CYS A 104 -2.79 -0.13 -11.96
N LYS A 105 -4.12 -0.13 -11.96
CA LYS A 105 -4.89 -1.30 -11.51
C LYS A 105 -4.93 -2.38 -12.57
N ASP A 106 -4.89 -3.63 -12.12
CA ASP A 106 -5.26 -4.79 -12.93
C ASP A 106 -6.74 -5.14 -12.70
N SER A 107 -7.64 -4.21 -13.08
CA SER A 107 -9.09 -4.31 -12.83
C SER A 107 -9.92 -4.61 -14.08
N GLY A 108 -9.27 -4.77 -15.23
CA GLY A 108 -9.92 -4.99 -16.53
C GLY A 108 -10.48 -3.72 -17.20
N SER A 109 -10.40 -2.55 -16.55
CA SER A 109 -10.84 -1.27 -17.11
C SER A 109 -9.97 -0.75 -18.27
N GLY A 110 -8.68 -1.09 -18.26
CA GLY A 110 -7.69 -0.68 -19.25
C GLY A 110 -6.57 -1.72 -19.40
N ALA A 111 -5.48 -1.35 -20.08
CA ALA A 111 -4.35 -2.26 -20.26
C ALA A 111 -3.51 -2.37 -18.98
N PHE A 112 -3.06 -3.57 -18.67
CA PHE A 112 -2.07 -3.85 -17.63
C PHE A 112 -1.10 -4.90 -18.14
N ASP A 113 0.19 -4.71 -17.87
CA ASP A 113 1.22 -5.71 -18.11
C ASP A 113 2.33 -5.51 -17.06
N PRO A 114 2.70 -6.55 -16.30
CA PRO A 114 3.75 -6.47 -15.29
C PRO A 114 5.15 -6.20 -15.88
N ALA A 115 5.32 -6.27 -17.22
CA ALA A 115 6.59 -5.92 -17.88
C ALA A 115 6.86 -4.41 -17.89
N TRP A 116 5.83 -3.56 -17.78
CA TRP A 116 5.99 -2.10 -17.83
C TRP A 116 5.19 -1.32 -16.77
N ALA A 117 4.30 -1.97 -16.02
CA ALA A 117 3.56 -1.38 -14.92
C ALA A 117 3.80 -2.11 -13.60
N VAL A 118 3.75 -1.37 -12.50
CA VAL A 118 3.61 -1.92 -11.16
C VAL A 118 2.12 -2.04 -10.85
N GLN A 119 1.68 -3.23 -10.44
CA GLN A 119 0.29 -3.44 -10.05
C GLN A 119 -0.02 -2.63 -8.79
N ASP A 120 -1.05 -1.80 -8.86
CA ASP A 120 -1.65 -1.18 -7.69
C ASP A 120 -2.97 -1.88 -7.35
N VAL A 121 -3.11 -2.37 -6.12
CA VAL A 121 -4.22 -3.21 -5.67
C VAL A 121 -5.21 -2.37 -4.87
N GLU A 122 -6.38 -2.08 -5.45
CA GLU A 122 -7.40 -1.22 -4.85
C GLU A 122 -7.81 -1.65 -3.42
N ARG A 123 -7.47 -0.82 -2.41
CA ARG A 123 -7.78 -1.06 -0.98
C ARG A 123 -7.63 -2.51 -0.57
N GLY A 124 -6.53 -3.12 -1.01
CA GLY A 124 -6.39 -4.57 -0.99
C GLY A 124 -4.98 -5.03 -0.68
N VAL A 125 -4.84 -6.34 -0.56
CA VAL A 125 -3.55 -7.00 -0.32
C VAL A 125 -3.43 -8.24 -1.20
N LEU A 126 -2.21 -8.55 -1.65
CA LEU A 126 -1.94 -9.80 -2.34
C LEU A 126 -1.73 -10.96 -1.35
N LYS A 127 -1.90 -12.18 -1.87
CA LYS A 127 -1.65 -13.40 -1.12
C LYS A 127 -0.18 -13.80 -1.24
N GLY A 128 0.48 -13.97 -0.09
CA GLY A 128 1.87 -14.40 -0.03
C GLY A 128 2.85 -13.36 -0.60
N ILE A 129 4.10 -13.78 -0.79
CA ILE A 129 5.14 -12.91 -1.38
C ILE A 129 4.95 -12.88 -2.89
N ASN A 130 4.77 -11.68 -3.46
CA ASN A 130 4.76 -11.51 -4.91
C ASN A 130 6.21 -11.48 -5.44
N PRO A 131 6.56 -12.24 -6.50
CA PRO A 131 7.90 -12.17 -7.10
C PRO A 131 8.26 -10.79 -7.67
N LEU A 132 7.26 -10.01 -8.07
CA LEU A 132 7.43 -8.63 -8.53
C LEU A 132 6.97 -7.65 -7.44
N PRO A 133 7.61 -6.47 -7.33
CA PRO A 133 7.09 -5.40 -6.49
C PRO A 133 5.67 -5.03 -6.92
N TRP A 134 4.83 -4.72 -5.94
CA TRP A 134 3.47 -4.23 -6.15
C TRP A 134 3.20 -3.08 -5.18
N GLN A 135 2.08 -2.40 -5.36
CA GLN A 135 1.60 -1.36 -4.46
C GLN A 135 0.13 -1.64 -4.09
N THR A 136 -0.30 -1.13 -2.95
CA THR A 136 -1.70 -0.91 -2.65
C THR A 136 -1.88 0.49 -2.12
N ASP A 137 -3.04 1.04 -2.42
CA ASP A 137 -3.52 2.32 -1.97
C ASP A 137 -4.60 2.10 -0.90
N THR A 138 -4.48 2.86 0.19
CA THR A 138 -5.53 2.93 1.20
C THR A 138 -5.67 4.35 1.70
N SER A 139 -6.73 4.62 2.44
CA SER A 139 -6.96 5.88 3.12
C SER A 139 -7.14 5.65 4.61
N ASN A 140 -6.73 6.61 5.44
CA ASN A 140 -7.08 6.60 6.84
C ASN A 140 -8.56 6.88 7.11
N GLY A 141 -9.32 7.37 6.12
CA GLY A 141 -10.78 7.49 6.16
C GLY A 141 -11.35 7.10 4.80
N ASP A 142 -12.30 7.89 4.27
CA ASP A 142 -12.67 7.80 2.85
C ASP A 142 -11.56 8.40 1.97
N TRP A 143 -11.71 8.41 0.65
CA TRP A 143 -10.72 9.07 -0.23
C TRP A 143 -10.75 10.61 -0.13
N PHE A 144 -11.85 11.17 0.38
CA PHE A 144 -12.07 12.59 0.61
C PHE A 144 -12.78 12.79 1.96
N ASP A 145 -12.96 14.04 2.39
CA ASP A 145 -13.66 14.35 3.65
C ASP A 145 -15.11 13.83 3.62
N ASN A 146 -15.39 12.88 4.51
CA ASN A 146 -16.69 12.26 4.66
C ASN A 146 -16.98 12.04 6.14
N ALA A 147 -17.84 12.90 6.70
CA ALA A 147 -18.21 12.88 8.11
C ALA A 147 -18.87 11.59 8.60
N THR A 148 -19.27 10.69 7.69
CA THR A 148 -19.90 9.40 8.04
C THR A 148 -18.98 8.21 7.89
N TYR A 149 -17.75 8.42 7.42
CA TYR A 149 -16.80 7.34 7.19
C TYR A 149 -15.95 7.05 8.44
N GLU A 150 -15.71 5.78 8.71
CA GLU A 150 -14.87 5.35 9.83
C GLU A 150 -13.38 5.55 9.52
N TYR A 151 -12.66 6.13 10.47
CA TYR A 151 -11.23 6.31 10.36
C TYR A 151 -10.45 5.10 10.88
N LYS A 152 -9.40 4.70 10.15
CA LYS A 152 -8.44 3.70 10.58
C LYS A 152 -7.56 4.26 11.70
N SER A 153 -7.34 3.46 12.72
CA SER A 153 -6.37 3.74 13.78
C SER A 153 -4.93 3.59 13.28
N CYS A 154 -3.97 4.20 14.00
CA CYS A 154 -2.56 3.99 13.71
C CYS A 154 -2.12 2.52 13.87
N THR A 155 -2.76 1.73 14.75
CA THR A 155 -2.48 0.29 14.85
C THR A 155 -2.83 -0.42 13.54
N GLU A 156 -4.00 -0.14 12.98
CA GLU A 156 -4.43 -0.75 11.72
C GLU A 156 -3.49 -0.38 10.57
N VAL A 157 -3.13 0.91 10.45
CA VAL A 157 -2.21 1.39 9.41
C VAL A 157 -0.83 0.74 9.53
N VAL A 158 -0.26 0.68 10.73
CA VAL A 158 1.08 0.11 10.95
C VAL A 158 1.11 -1.40 10.72
N THR A 159 0.10 -2.13 11.20
CA THR A 159 0.04 -3.58 11.01
C THR A 159 -0.20 -3.97 9.56
N MET A 160 -1.03 -3.19 8.84
CA MET A 160 -1.22 -3.30 7.40
C MET A 160 0.08 -3.03 6.63
N LEU A 161 0.80 -1.95 6.96
CA LEU A 161 2.10 -1.63 6.35
C LEU A 161 3.09 -2.79 6.49
N ALA A 162 3.21 -3.37 7.69
CA ALA A 162 4.13 -4.48 7.93
C ALA A 162 3.73 -5.76 7.16
N ASP A 163 2.43 -6.05 7.05
CA ASP A 163 1.94 -7.17 6.23
C ASP A 163 2.25 -6.96 4.73
N ILE A 164 1.96 -5.76 4.20
CA ILE A 164 2.22 -5.39 2.80
C ILE A 164 3.71 -5.50 2.46
N VAL A 165 4.58 -4.89 3.27
CA VAL A 165 6.03 -4.85 3.02
C VAL A 165 6.63 -6.25 3.07
N SER A 166 6.17 -7.10 4.01
CA SER A 166 6.61 -8.50 4.09
C SER A 166 6.25 -9.35 2.86
N LYS A 167 5.29 -8.87 2.05
CA LYS A 167 4.78 -9.52 0.84
C LYS A 167 5.27 -8.88 -0.46
N ASN A 168 6.32 -8.05 -0.38
CA ASN A 168 6.95 -7.33 -1.49
C ASN A 168 6.16 -6.11 -1.98
N GLY A 169 5.27 -5.56 -1.15
CA GLY A 169 4.41 -4.44 -1.51
C GLY A 169 4.87 -3.10 -0.93
N ASN A 170 4.44 -2.02 -1.56
CA ASN A 170 4.39 -0.68 -0.99
C ASN A 170 2.95 -0.33 -0.56
N MET A 171 2.81 0.52 0.45
CA MET A 171 1.54 1.10 0.85
C MET A 171 1.53 2.60 0.57
N LEU A 172 0.66 3.03 -0.34
CA LEU A 172 0.33 4.44 -0.55
C LEU A 172 -0.83 4.81 0.38
N LEU A 173 -0.54 5.59 1.41
CA LEU A 173 -1.53 6.05 2.38
C LEU A 173 -2.04 7.44 2.00
N ASN A 174 -3.31 7.53 1.64
CA ASN A 174 -4.06 8.78 1.60
C ASN A 174 -4.37 9.26 3.03
N VAL A 175 -4.17 10.55 3.26
CA VAL A 175 -4.54 11.24 4.50
C VAL A 175 -5.68 12.18 4.19
N VAL A 176 -6.83 11.96 4.80
CA VAL A 176 -8.01 12.81 4.61
C VAL A 176 -7.72 14.22 5.10
N LEU A 177 -8.10 15.20 4.28
CA LEU A 177 -8.09 16.63 4.57
C LEU A 177 -9.51 17.18 4.45
N HIS A 178 -9.84 18.18 5.25
CA HIS A 178 -11.02 19.01 5.02
C HIS A 178 -10.91 19.78 3.69
N ALA A 179 -12.04 20.26 3.19
CA ALA A 179 -12.10 21.01 1.93
C ALA A 179 -11.26 22.31 1.93
N ASP A 180 -10.97 22.88 3.10
CA ASP A 180 -10.10 24.05 3.27
C ASP A 180 -8.59 23.69 3.38
N GLY A 181 -8.26 22.39 3.30
CA GLY A 181 -6.90 21.85 3.38
C GLY A 181 -6.42 21.56 4.81
N SER A 182 -7.22 21.80 5.84
CA SER A 182 -6.88 21.46 7.23
C SER A 182 -7.03 19.95 7.51
N LEU A 183 -6.35 19.45 8.56
CA LEU A 183 -6.46 18.05 8.98
C LEU A 183 -7.67 17.87 9.92
N PRO A 184 -8.52 16.85 9.70
CA PRO A 184 -9.45 16.41 10.73
C PRO A 184 -8.68 15.83 11.93
N PRO A 185 -9.27 15.85 13.15
CA PRO A 185 -8.61 15.37 14.38
C PRO A 185 -8.11 13.93 14.29
N GLU A 186 -8.81 13.06 13.56
CA GLU A 186 -8.44 11.66 13.35
C GLU A 186 -7.18 11.53 12.48
N SER A 187 -7.06 12.34 11.42
CA SER A 187 -5.85 12.41 10.59
C SER A 187 -4.67 12.98 11.38
N GLU A 188 -4.88 14.01 12.18
CA GLU A 188 -3.85 14.58 13.06
C GLU A 188 -3.34 13.55 14.08
N THR A 189 -4.27 12.84 14.74
CA THR A 189 -3.95 11.78 15.70
C THR A 189 -3.16 10.66 15.04
N LEU A 190 -3.58 10.20 13.86
CA LEU A 190 -2.84 9.18 13.10
C LEU A 190 -1.40 9.62 12.84
N LEU A 191 -1.19 10.84 12.32
CA LEU A 191 0.15 11.32 12.00
C LEU A 191 1.03 11.51 13.25
N ALA A 192 0.44 12.02 14.35
CA ALA A 192 1.12 12.20 15.63
C ALA A 192 1.59 10.89 16.25
N GLU A 193 0.95 9.77 15.91
CA GLU A 193 1.28 8.44 16.42
C GLU A 193 2.17 7.64 15.47
N LEU A 194 1.95 7.79 14.17
CA LEU A 194 2.72 7.13 13.12
C LEU A 194 4.16 7.65 13.07
N ALA A 195 4.37 8.97 13.22
CA ALA A 195 5.70 9.56 13.14
C ALA A 195 6.67 9.03 14.23
N PRO A 196 6.30 8.98 15.53
CA PRO A 196 7.12 8.33 16.55
C PRO A 196 7.36 6.83 16.28
N TRP A 197 6.36 6.11 15.77
CA TRP A 197 6.52 4.70 15.42
C TRP A 197 7.56 4.51 14.32
N MET A 198 7.48 5.29 13.24
CA MET A 198 8.43 5.27 12.13
C MET A 198 9.84 5.65 12.58
N LYS A 199 9.98 6.65 13.46
CA LYS A 199 11.30 7.03 14.01
C LYS A 199 12.04 5.87 14.68
N VAL A 200 11.31 4.93 15.28
CA VAL A 200 11.87 3.75 15.94
C VAL A 200 12.03 2.57 14.98
N ASN A 201 11.02 2.30 14.16
CA ASN A 201 10.88 1.03 13.43
C ASN A 201 11.20 1.11 11.93
N ALA A 202 11.51 2.29 11.38
CA ALA A 202 11.75 2.47 9.93
C ALA A 202 12.85 1.55 9.37
N GLU A 203 13.83 1.13 10.17
CA GLU A 203 14.87 0.18 9.73
C GLU A 203 14.29 -1.18 9.33
N ALA A 204 13.18 -1.61 9.93
CA ALA A 204 12.48 -2.85 9.61
C ALA A 204 11.52 -2.70 8.40
N ILE A 205 11.40 -1.51 7.83
CA ILE A 205 10.50 -1.20 6.71
C ILE A 205 11.31 -0.69 5.51
N HIS A 206 11.97 0.46 5.65
CA HIS A 206 12.64 1.17 4.57
C HIS A 206 13.87 0.41 4.04
N GLY A 207 13.85 0.15 2.74
CA GLY A 207 14.94 -0.54 2.04
C GLY A 207 15.05 -2.02 2.38
N THR A 208 14.06 -2.59 3.07
CA THR A 208 14.00 -4.04 3.31
C THR A 208 13.44 -4.78 2.09
N ARG A 209 13.55 -6.10 2.11
CA ARG A 209 12.88 -7.02 1.19
C ARG A 209 12.16 -8.12 1.97
N PRO A 210 11.17 -8.80 1.37
CA PRO A 210 10.60 -10.01 1.95
C PRO A 210 11.69 -11.00 2.32
N TRP A 211 11.48 -11.72 3.42
CA TRP A 211 12.31 -12.86 3.74
C TRP A 211 11.86 -14.11 2.93
N LYS A 212 12.24 -15.30 3.37
CA LYS A 212 11.92 -16.60 2.73
C LYS A 212 10.44 -16.96 2.86
N ILE A 213 9.78 -16.44 3.90
CA ILE A 213 8.33 -16.45 4.11
C ILE A 213 7.92 -15.05 4.60
N PHE A 214 6.69 -14.62 4.33
CA PHE A 214 6.23 -13.28 4.69
C PHE A 214 5.89 -13.15 6.19
N GLY A 215 5.50 -14.25 6.83
CA GLY A 215 5.05 -14.21 8.21
C GLY A 215 4.51 -15.52 8.74
N GLU A 216 4.10 -15.47 10.00
CA GLU A 216 3.39 -16.53 10.74
C GLU A 216 2.35 -15.88 11.67
N GLY A 217 1.45 -16.68 12.23
CA GLY A 217 0.44 -16.19 13.16
C GLY A 217 -0.94 -16.79 12.94
N PRO A 218 -1.87 -16.53 13.89
CA PRO A 218 -3.23 -17.06 13.84
C PRO A 218 -4.16 -16.32 12.88
N THR A 219 -3.87 -15.08 12.47
CA THR A 219 -4.80 -14.28 11.67
C THR A 219 -4.66 -14.58 10.18
N GLU A 220 -5.72 -15.16 9.61
CA GLU A 220 -5.88 -15.34 8.16
C GLU A 220 -6.51 -14.09 7.53
N ALA A 221 -5.68 -13.26 6.89
CA ALA A 221 -6.15 -12.10 6.13
C ALA A 221 -6.70 -12.52 4.76
N ALA A 222 -7.82 -11.92 4.36
CA ALA A 222 -8.31 -12.03 2.99
C ALA A 222 -7.35 -11.34 2.00
N ALA A 223 -7.46 -11.68 0.71
CA ALA A 223 -6.65 -11.09 -0.36
C ALA A 223 -7.52 -10.65 -1.53
N GLY A 224 -7.05 -9.66 -2.28
CA GLY A 224 -7.76 -9.04 -3.41
C GLY A 224 -8.26 -7.63 -3.11
N MET A 225 -8.99 -7.05 -4.07
CA MET A 225 -9.54 -5.70 -3.99
C MET A 225 -10.52 -5.58 -2.82
N PHE A 226 -10.43 -4.47 -2.07
CA PHE A 226 -11.25 -4.20 -0.87
C PHE A 226 -11.12 -5.26 0.25
N LYS A 227 -10.00 -6.00 0.29
CA LYS A 227 -9.70 -7.02 1.30
C LYS A 227 -8.59 -6.63 2.27
N GLU A 228 -8.40 -5.33 2.50
CA GLU A 228 -7.38 -4.80 3.42
C GLU A 228 -7.67 -5.00 4.92
N LYS A 229 -8.92 -5.33 5.30
CA LYS A 229 -9.29 -5.45 6.72
C LYS A 229 -8.83 -6.77 7.32
N ALA A 230 -7.96 -6.68 8.33
CA ALA A 230 -7.57 -7.79 9.20
C ALA A 230 -7.32 -7.27 10.63
N VAL A 231 -7.69 -8.06 11.63
CA VAL A 231 -7.42 -7.74 13.04
C VAL A 231 -6.27 -8.61 13.51
N TYR A 232 -5.07 -8.04 13.50
CA TYR A 232 -3.86 -8.73 13.92
C TYR A 232 -3.67 -8.72 15.44
N THR A 233 -2.86 -9.64 15.92
CA THR A 233 -2.46 -9.78 17.31
C THR A 233 -0.93 -9.76 17.42
N ALA A 234 -0.40 -9.66 18.64
CA ALA A 234 1.04 -9.77 18.86
C ALA A 234 1.63 -11.15 18.51
N ARG A 235 0.80 -12.16 18.23
CA ARG A 235 1.21 -13.48 17.74
C ARG A 235 1.35 -13.53 16.23
N ASP A 236 0.88 -12.51 15.53
CA ASP A 236 1.09 -12.35 14.09
C ASP A 236 2.44 -11.67 13.88
N ILE A 237 3.35 -12.40 13.26
CA ILE A 237 4.71 -11.94 12.97
C ILE A 237 4.86 -11.76 11.47
N ARG A 238 5.46 -10.64 11.07
CA ARG A 238 5.85 -10.38 9.67
C ARG A 238 7.34 -10.23 9.54
N PHE A 239 7.88 -10.76 8.45
CA PHE A 239 9.30 -10.85 8.22
C PHE A 239 9.74 -9.94 7.06
N THR A 240 10.73 -9.12 7.35
CA THR A 240 11.47 -8.35 6.35
C THR A 240 12.96 -8.54 6.60
N THR A 241 13.79 -8.34 5.59
CA THR A 241 15.24 -8.49 5.71
C THR A 241 15.97 -7.37 5.00
N LYS A 242 17.10 -6.98 5.56
CA LYS A 242 18.04 -6.02 4.96
C LYS A 242 19.44 -6.43 5.37
N ASP A 243 20.32 -6.53 4.37
CA ASP A 243 21.67 -7.06 4.54
C ASP A 243 21.64 -8.43 5.24
N ASP A 244 22.39 -8.60 6.33
CA ASP A 244 22.40 -9.83 7.14
C ASP A 244 21.41 -9.82 8.32
N THR A 245 20.50 -8.84 8.38
CA THR A 245 19.52 -8.72 9.46
C THR A 245 18.14 -9.19 9.01
N LEU A 246 17.54 -10.06 9.82
CA LEU A 246 16.11 -10.40 9.73
C LEU A 246 15.35 -9.55 10.76
N TYR A 247 14.26 -8.91 10.33
CA TYR A 247 13.33 -8.25 11.23
C TYR A 247 12.09 -9.11 11.37
N ALA A 248 11.74 -9.43 12.62
CA ALA A 248 10.47 -10.04 12.99
C ALA A 248 9.58 -8.97 13.62
N ILE A 249 8.49 -8.59 12.94
CA ILE A 249 7.59 -7.51 13.35
C ILE A 249 6.33 -8.13 13.97
N ALA A 250 6.16 -7.98 15.29
CA ALA A 250 4.94 -8.39 15.97
C ALA A 250 3.83 -7.36 15.73
N LEU A 251 2.72 -7.79 15.13
CA LEU A 251 1.61 -6.94 14.70
C LEU A 251 0.62 -6.61 15.84
N GLY A 252 1.17 -6.34 17.02
CA GLY A 252 0.45 -5.94 18.22
C GLY A 252 1.45 -5.67 19.36
N GLU A 253 0.96 -5.52 20.59
CA GLU A 253 1.82 -5.37 21.77
C GLU A 253 2.27 -6.73 22.33
N PRO A 254 3.52 -7.19 22.11
CA PRO A 254 4.01 -8.41 22.71
C PRO A 254 4.20 -8.24 24.22
N ARG A 255 3.99 -9.31 24.99
CA ARG A 255 4.18 -9.36 26.45
C ARG A 255 4.76 -10.69 26.88
N GLY A 256 5.63 -10.66 27.90
CA GLY A 256 6.29 -11.85 28.41
C GLY A 256 7.31 -12.40 27.41
N GLN A 257 6.86 -13.25 26.49
CA GLN A 257 7.74 -13.88 25.49
C GLN A 257 7.10 -13.87 24.10
N THR A 258 7.86 -13.40 23.11
CA THR A 258 7.52 -13.55 21.70
C THR A 258 8.07 -14.89 21.21
N VAL A 259 7.22 -15.67 20.54
CA VAL A 259 7.56 -16.97 19.98
C VAL A 259 7.65 -16.83 18.46
N VAL A 260 8.81 -17.13 17.89
CA VAL A 260 9.03 -17.12 16.44
C VAL A 260 9.31 -18.54 15.96
N THR A 261 8.29 -19.22 15.45
CA THR A 261 8.38 -20.65 15.07
C THR A 261 9.24 -20.86 13.82
N ALA A 262 9.18 -19.92 12.88
CA ALA A 262 9.99 -19.91 11.68
C ALA A 262 11.51 -19.83 11.93
N LEU A 263 11.93 -19.62 13.18
CA LEU A 263 13.34 -19.60 13.60
C LEU A 263 13.69 -20.72 14.60
N ALA A 264 12.90 -21.80 14.64
CA ALA A 264 13.29 -23.03 15.33
C ALA A 264 14.67 -23.52 14.87
N ALA A 265 15.46 -24.16 15.73
CA ALA A 265 16.82 -24.60 15.38
C ALA A 265 16.88 -25.56 14.17
N SER A 266 15.79 -26.29 13.90
CA SER A 266 15.61 -27.23 12.81
C SER A 266 14.76 -26.69 11.65
N ASN A 267 14.40 -25.40 11.67
CA ASN A 267 13.52 -24.82 10.64
C ASN A 267 14.18 -24.88 9.23
N PRO A 268 13.40 -25.07 8.16
CA PRO A 268 13.94 -25.20 6.81
C PRO A 268 14.37 -23.86 6.18
N HIS A 269 13.97 -22.73 6.77
CA HIS A 269 14.15 -21.41 6.19
C HIS A 269 15.51 -20.82 6.59
N GLU A 270 15.94 -20.88 7.84
CA GLU A 270 17.21 -20.36 8.33
C GLU A 270 18.04 -21.44 9.03
N LYS A 271 19.15 -21.82 8.40
CA LYS A 271 20.06 -22.85 8.91
C LYS A 271 21.10 -22.28 9.89
N ARG A 272 21.34 -20.97 9.84
CA ARG A 272 22.28 -20.30 10.74
C ARG A 272 21.68 -20.18 12.14
N ARG A 273 22.53 -20.17 13.16
CA ARG A 273 22.09 -19.99 14.54
C ARG A 273 21.89 -18.51 14.85
N VAL A 274 20.90 -18.20 15.69
CA VAL A 274 20.70 -16.82 16.14
C VAL A 274 21.87 -16.41 17.03
N ARG A 275 22.52 -15.30 16.66
CA ARG A 275 23.63 -14.70 17.40
C ARG A 275 23.13 -13.76 18.48
N ASP A 276 22.28 -12.83 18.08
CA ASP A 276 21.74 -11.78 18.92
C ASP A 276 20.38 -11.29 18.41
N VAL A 277 19.56 -10.83 19.35
CA VAL A 277 18.24 -10.24 19.12
C VAL A 277 18.23 -8.86 19.76
N ARG A 278 17.75 -7.84 19.04
CA ARG A 278 17.52 -6.49 19.56
C ARG A 278 16.07 -6.09 19.27
N LEU A 279 15.41 -5.44 20.22
CA LEU A 279 14.16 -4.74 19.95
C LEU A 279 14.49 -3.32 19.47
N LEU A 280 13.97 -2.90 18.33
CA LEU A 280 14.23 -1.55 17.82
C LEU A 280 13.76 -0.49 18.82
N GLY A 281 14.62 0.49 19.12
CA GLY A 281 14.38 1.51 20.15
C GLY A 281 14.68 1.08 21.59
N HIS A 282 14.98 -0.20 21.86
CA HIS A 282 15.40 -0.68 23.17
C HIS A 282 16.94 -0.69 23.29
N PRO A 283 17.52 -0.27 24.43
CA PRO A 283 18.97 -0.31 24.62
C PRO A 283 19.48 -1.73 24.81
N GLY A 284 20.43 -2.15 23.96
CA GLY A 284 21.13 -3.42 24.11
C GLY A 284 20.43 -4.63 23.48
N VAL A 285 20.97 -5.82 23.78
CA VAL A 285 20.48 -7.11 23.28
C VAL A 285 19.46 -7.71 24.23
N LEU A 286 18.47 -8.40 23.68
CA LEU A 286 17.47 -9.14 24.44
C LEU A 286 17.96 -10.54 24.77
N ARG A 287 17.45 -11.09 25.88
CA ARG A 287 17.59 -12.50 26.19
C ARG A 287 16.70 -13.30 25.25
N PHE A 288 17.24 -14.39 24.72
CA PHE A 288 16.50 -15.32 23.88
C PHE A 288 16.96 -16.76 24.11
N ARG A 289 16.13 -17.70 23.66
CA ARG A 289 16.47 -19.13 23.60
C ARG A 289 15.96 -19.72 22.28
N GLN A 290 16.87 -20.18 21.44
CA GLN A 290 16.52 -20.94 20.24
C GLN A 290 16.36 -22.42 20.60
N THR A 291 15.17 -22.96 20.40
CA THR A 291 14.83 -24.38 20.66
C THR A 291 14.52 -25.07 19.34
N ASP A 292 14.31 -26.39 19.36
CA ASP A 292 13.88 -27.14 18.17
C ASP A 292 12.47 -26.79 17.68
N GLN A 293 11.71 -25.99 18.45
CA GLN A 293 10.33 -25.60 18.12
C GLN A 293 10.18 -24.13 17.75
N ALA A 294 11.02 -23.24 18.30
CA ALA A 294 10.96 -21.81 18.05
C ALA A 294 12.18 -21.06 18.57
N LEU A 295 12.36 -19.83 18.10
CA LEU A 295 13.10 -18.79 18.82
C LEU A 295 12.17 -18.13 19.84
N LEU A 296 12.55 -18.21 21.11
CA LEU A 296 11.84 -17.60 22.22
C LEU A 296 12.56 -16.31 22.64
N ILE A 297 11.90 -15.16 22.55
CA ILE A 297 12.49 -13.83 22.83
C ILE A 297 11.81 -13.23 24.05
N ASP A 298 12.58 -12.92 25.09
CA ASP A 298 12.06 -12.29 26.30
C ASP A 298 11.77 -10.80 26.01
N VAL A 299 10.52 -10.39 26.24
CA VAL A 299 10.03 -9.06 25.92
C VAL A 299 10.18 -8.16 27.15
N PRO A 300 10.77 -6.95 27.03
CA PRO A 300 10.89 -6.04 28.16
C PRO A 300 9.51 -5.52 28.61
N ASP A 301 9.38 -5.19 29.90
CA ASP A 301 8.13 -4.67 30.47
C ASP A 301 7.65 -3.37 29.82
N ARG A 302 8.58 -2.57 29.27
CA ARG A 302 8.29 -1.32 28.57
C ARG A 302 8.73 -1.41 27.11
N LEU A 303 7.75 -1.37 26.22
CA LEU A 303 7.99 -1.32 24.78
C LEU A 303 8.38 0.10 24.33
N PRO A 304 9.29 0.24 23.34
CA PRO A 304 9.62 1.53 22.74
C PRO A 304 8.46 2.18 21.97
N THR A 305 7.54 1.36 21.44
CA THR A 305 6.38 1.79 20.64
C THR A 305 5.14 0.95 20.94
N ARG A 306 3.95 1.51 20.71
CA ARG A 306 2.65 0.89 21.06
C ARG A 306 1.96 0.06 19.95
N HIS A 307 2.16 0.40 18.66
CA HIS A 307 1.34 -0.14 17.56
C HIS A 307 1.82 -1.46 16.93
N ALA A 308 3.12 -1.72 17.02
CA ALA A 308 3.80 -2.94 16.60
C ALA A 308 5.24 -2.86 17.14
N SER A 309 5.93 -3.98 17.22
CA SER A 309 7.32 -4.04 17.71
C SER A 309 8.19 -4.88 16.77
N ALA A 310 9.32 -4.32 16.31
CA ALA A 310 10.25 -5.01 15.44
C ALA A 310 11.48 -5.53 16.19
N PHE A 311 11.73 -6.83 16.07
CA PHE A 311 12.93 -7.50 16.58
C PHE A 311 13.94 -7.66 15.45
N ALA A 312 15.11 -7.03 15.56
CA ALA A 312 16.24 -7.23 14.67
C ALA A 312 17.06 -8.44 15.13
N ILE A 313 17.22 -9.42 14.24
CA ILE A 313 17.81 -10.73 14.52
C ILE A 313 19.00 -10.92 13.59
N ARG A 314 20.17 -11.22 14.18
CA ARG A 314 21.41 -11.50 13.45
C ARG A 314 21.86 -12.94 13.70
N PHE A 315 22.61 -13.48 12.75
CA PHE A 315 22.99 -14.89 12.72
C PHE A 315 24.51 -15.10 12.79
N ILE A 316 24.92 -16.31 13.21
CA ILE A 316 26.29 -16.84 13.15
C ILE A 316 26.44 -17.73 11.92
#